data_AF-A0A415I2L5-F1
#
_entry.id   AF-A0A415I2L5-F1
#
_cell.length_a   1.000
_cell.length_b   1.000
_cell.length_c   1.000
_cell.angle_alpha   90.00
_cell.angle_beta   90.00
_cell.angle_gamma   90.00
#
_symmetry.space_group_name_H-M   'P 1'
#
loop_
_entity.id
_entity.type
_entity.pdbx_description
1 polymer ?
#
loop_
_entity_poly.entity_id
_entity_poly.type
_entity_poly.pdbx_seq_one_letter_code
_entity_poly.pdbx_strand_id
1 'polypeptide(L)'
;MSDTVYVLDQVGIRLVKEKTLISDTQLKRPEQVVGFVSDILREYDREVMCVICLNAKLNPVNMCICSMGAVDKAIASPREIMKTAILSNANGFIILHNHPGGSSQPSLEDIHVTDVMSKAGELLGIPLYDHIIAAAGSDEIYSFCEKGSMPQSQLKYADRVADINLRSDRIEPNEIKKQLKLHQIKI
;
A
#
# COMPACT_ATOMS: atom_id res chain seq x y z
N MET A 1 10.50 48.12 9.90
CA MET A 1 10.72 46.84 9.20
C MET A 1 10.78 45.77 10.28
N SER A 2 9.77 44.91 10.38
CA SER A 2 9.83 43.79 11.32
C SER A 2 10.72 42.72 10.69
N ASP A 3 11.86 42.42 11.32
CA ASP A 3 12.71 41.32 10.92
C ASP A 3 11.99 40.01 11.24
N THR A 4 11.29 39.47 10.25
CA THR A 4 10.63 38.18 10.36
C THR A 4 11.70 37.09 10.36
N VAL A 5 12.04 36.58 11.54
CA VAL A 5 12.95 35.44 11.69
C VAL A 5 12.24 34.20 11.13
N TYR A 6 12.83 33.56 10.12
CA TYR A 6 12.38 32.26 9.63
C TYR A 6 12.87 31.16 10.56
N VAL A 7 11.95 30.41 11.14
CA VAL A 7 12.23 29.23 11.97
C VAL A 7 11.89 27.98 11.16
N LEU A 8 12.80 27.00 11.18
CA LEU A 8 12.62 25.69 10.56
C LEU A 8 12.92 24.62 11.60
N ASP A 9 11.96 23.74 11.85
CA ASP A 9 12.13 22.64 12.80
C ASP A 9 12.90 21.48 12.16
N GLN A 10 13.92 20.99 12.86
CA GLN A 10 14.56 19.71 12.55
C GLN A 10 13.78 18.59 13.24
N VAL A 11 13.25 17.65 12.45
CA VAL A 11 12.45 16.53 12.97
C VAL A 11 13.09 15.18 12.66
N GLY A 12 12.80 14.18 13.50
CA GLY A 12 13.12 12.78 13.26
C GLY A 12 11.85 11.92 13.30
N ILE A 13 11.72 10.97 12.38
CA ILE A 13 10.58 10.04 12.31
C ILE A 13 11.02 8.70 12.91
N ARG A 14 10.19 8.11 13.76
CA ARG A 14 10.42 6.80 14.37
C ARG A 14 9.13 5.99 14.41
N LEU A 15 9.24 4.68 14.23
CA LEU A 15 8.14 3.77 14.55
C LEU A 15 8.03 3.62 16.06
N VAL A 16 6.79 3.58 16.54
CA VAL A 16 6.47 3.33 17.95
C VAL A 16 5.76 1.99 18.02
N LYS A 17 6.17 1.15 18.98
CA LYS A 17 5.56 -0.17 19.16
C LYS A 17 4.18 -0.02 19.81
N GLU A 18 3.15 -0.51 19.15
CA GLU A 18 1.80 -0.61 19.73
C GLU A 18 1.63 -1.89 20.58
N LYS A 19 0.40 -2.17 21.02
CA LYS A 19 0.07 -3.40 21.75
C LYS A 19 0.51 -4.61 20.92
N THR A 20 1.19 -5.55 21.59
CA THR A 20 1.63 -6.79 20.95
C THR A 20 0.42 -7.71 20.79
N LEU A 21 0.19 -8.19 19.57
CA LEU A 21 -0.79 -9.24 19.32
C LEU A 21 -0.24 -10.56 19.86
N ILE A 22 -1.06 -11.30 20.60
CA ILE A 22 -0.68 -12.56 21.24
C ILE A 22 -1.41 -13.68 20.54
N SER A 23 -0.67 -14.66 20.02
CA SER A 23 -1.24 -15.90 19.51
C SER A 23 -1.16 -16.97 20.58
N ASP A 24 -2.25 -17.73 20.75
CA ASP A 24 -2.29 -18.93 21.59
C ASP A 24 -1.53 -20.11 20.97
N THR A 25 -1.08 -19.96 19.72
CA THR A 25 -0.32 -20.96 18.99
C THR A 25 1.06 -20.46 18.60
N GLN A 26 2.00 -21.40 18.43
CA GLN A 26 3.35 -21.04 18.03
C GLN A 26 3.41 -20.75 16.51
N LEU A 27 3.69 -19.50 16.18
CA LEU A 27 3.88 -19.04 14.80
C LEU A 27 5.35 -19.25 14.39
N LYS A 28 5.66 -20.37 13.71
CA LYS A 28 7.03 -20.74 13.30
C LYS A 28 7.33 -20.41 11.85
N ARG A 29 6.30 -20.17 11.03
CA ARG A 29 6.41 -19.97 9.60
C ARG A 29 5.63 -18.72 9.17
N PRO A 30 6.08 -18.00 8.12
CA PRO A 30 5.40 -16.79 7.64
C PRO A 30 3.91 -17.00 7.33
N GLU A 31 3.53 -18.16 6.80
CA GLU A 31 2.14 -18.48 6.47
C GLU A 31 1.25 -18.55 7.72
N GLN A 32 1.82 -18.99 8.84
CA GLN A 32 1.10 -19.01 10.12
C GLN A 32 0.88 -17.60 10.66
N VAL A 33 1.85 -16.68 10.47
CA VAL A 33 1.70 -15.28 10.85
C VAL A 33 0.64 -14.61 9.98
N VAL A 34 0.67 -14.86 8.68
CA VAL A 34 -0.35 -14.38 7.74
C VAL A 34 -1.73 -14.88 8.13
N GLY A 35 -1.89 -16.18 8.43
CA GLY A 35 -3.16 -16.74 8.91
C GLY A 35 -3.62 -16.09 10.21
N PHE A 36 -2.74 -15.99 11.20
CA PHE A 36 -3.04 -15.35 12.48
C PHE A 36 -3.49 -13.89 12.34
N VAL A 37 -2.80 -13.09 11.51
CA VAL A 37 -3.20 -11.70 11.28
C VAL A 37 -4.51 -11.64 10.49
N SER A 38 -4.72 -12.50 9.50
CA SER A 38 -6.00 -12.59 8.78
C SER A 38 -7.17 -12.89 9.73
N ASP A 39 -6.99 -13.81 10.68
CA ASP A 39 -8.01 -14.13 11.69
C ASP A 39 -8.35 -12.93 12.57
N ILE A 40 -7.34 -12.16 12.99
CA ILE A 40 -7.56 -10.92 13.73
C ILE A 40 -8.32 -9.89 12.88
N LEU A 41 -7.95 -9.72 11.61
CA LEU A 41 -8.60 -8.75 10.73
C LEU A 41 -10.06 -9.12 10.43
N ARG A 42 -10.40 -10.42 10.40
CA ARG A 42 -11.79 -10.90 10.24
C ARG A 42 -12.72 -10.48 11.38
N GLU A 43 -12.19 -10.17 12.56
CA GLU A 43 -12.99 -9.70 13.71
C GLU A 43 -13.43 -8.23 13.58
N TYR A 44 -12.84 -7.47 12.65
CA TYR A 44 -13.23 -6.08 12.44
C TYR A 44 -14.60 -5.99 11.76
N ASP A 45 -15.44 -5.10 12.28
CA ASP A 45 -16.79 -4.79 11.77
C ASP A 45 -16.80 -3.94 10.49
N ARG A 46 -15.62 -3.64 9.96
CA ARG A 46 -15.37 -2.76 8.82
C ARG A 46 -14.17 -3.25 8.03
N GLU A 47 -14.01 -2.74 6.82
CA GLU A 47 -12.85 -3.06 6.00
C GLU A 47 -11.58 -2.43 6.57
N VAL A 48 -10.52 -3.23 6.63
CA VAL A 48 -9.21 -2.89 7.18
C VAL A 48 -8.13 -3.41 6.26
N MET A 49 -7.26 -2.50 5.83
CA MET A 49 -6.06 -2.86 5.09
C MET A 49 -4.84 -2.79 6.01
N CYS A 50 -4.16 -3.93 6.10
CA CYS A 50 -2.98 -4.14 6.91
C CYS A 50 -1.77 -4.46 6.03
N VAL A 51 -0.61 -4.01 6.45
CA VAL A 51 0.67 -4.32 5.82
C VAL A 51 1.51 -5.12 6.81
N ILE A 52 1.99 -6.28 6.37
CA ILE A 52 3.00 -7.05 7.09
C ILE A 52 4.35 -6.77 6.45
N CYS A 53 5.29 -6.24 7.22
CA CYS A 53 6.65 -6.00 6.76
C CYS A 53 7.52 -7.23 6.98
N LEU A 54 8.36 -7.56 6.00
CA LEU A 54 9.27 -8.71 6.03
C LEU A 54 10.73 -8.27 6.09
N ASN A 55 11.57 -9.07 6.74
CA ASN A 55 13.03 -8.94 6.62
C ASN A 55 13.60 -9.72 5.44
N ALA A 56 14.92 -9.65 5.23
CA ALA A 56 15.64 -10.29 4.12
C ALA A 56 15.49 -11.82 4.07
N LYS A 57 15.07 -12.46 5.18
CA LYS A 57 14.79 -13.89 5.26
C LYS A 57 13.29 -14.20 5.08
N LEU A 58 12.50 -13.22 4.63
CA LEU A 58 11.05 -13.27 4.48
C LEU A 58 10.28 -13.54 5.80
N ASN A 59 10.91 -13.26 6.94
CA ASN A 59 10.21 -13.35 8.22
C ASN A 59 9.45 -12.05 8.49
N PRO A 60 8.18 -12.12 8.91
CA PRO A 60 7.44 -10.96 9.42
C PRO A 60 8.18 -10.29 10.58
N VAL A 61 8.35 -8.97 10.51
CA VAL A 61 9.00 -8.17 11.57
C VAL A 61 8.04 -7.24 12.29
N ASN A 62 7.01 -6.77 11.60
CA ASN A 62 5.92 -6.01 12.18
C ASN A 62 4.69 -6.08 11.26
N MET A 63 3.57 -5.54 11.77
CA MET A 63 2.41 -5.22 10.97
C MET A 63 1.90 -3.83 11.32
N CYS A 64 1.19 -3.20 10.40
CA CYS A 64 0.53 -1.92 10.60
C CYS A 64 -0.80 -1.90 9.86
N ILE A 65 -1.84 -1.41 10.51
CA ILE A 65 -3.10 -1.09 9.84
C ILE A 65 -2.93 0.26 9.14
N CYS A 66 -2.84 0.25 7.81
CA CYS A 66 -2.58 1.44 7.00
C CYS A 66 -3.87 2.16 6.57
N SER A 67 -4.99 1.45 6.57
CA SER A 67 -6.30 2.04 6.32
C SER A 67 -7.37 1.29 7.10
N MET A 68 -8.30 2.05 7.67
CA MET A 68 -9.55 1.54 8.20
C MET A 68 -10.67 2.31 7.50
N GLY A 69 -11.46 1.57 6.74
CA GLY A 69 -12.53 2.08 5.92
C GLY A 69 -13.83 2.32 6.66
N ALA A 70 -14.85 2.65 5.87
CA ALA A 70 -16.24 2.47 6.28
C ALA A 70 -16.62 0.97 6.23
N VAL A 71 -17.89 0.65 6.46
CA VAL A 71 -18.38 -0.75 6.45
C VAL A 71 -18.13 -1.46 5.11
N ASP A 72 -18.02 -0.70 4.01
CA ASP A 72 -18.03 -1.21 2.64
C ASP A 72 -16.78 -0.90 1.79
N LYS A 73 -15.90 0.01 2.22
CA LYS A 73 -14.65 0.38 1.50
C LYS A 73 -13.55 0.89 2.41
N ALA A 74 -12.35 0.30 2.34
CA ALA A 74 -11.10 0.89 2.82
C ALA A 74 -10.29 1.54 1.68
N ILE A 75 -10.16 2.87 1.69
CA ILE A 75 -9.25 3.57 0.77
C ILE A 75 -7.86 3.56 1.40
N ALA A 76 -6.98 2.68 0.93
CA ALA A 76 -5.58 2.71 1.32
C ALA A 76 -4.76 3.46 0.27
N SER A 77 -4.24 4.63 0.65
CA SER A 77 -3.34 5.36 -0.23
C SER A 77 -2.00 4.61 -0.35
N PRO A 78 -1.45 4.42 -1.56
CA PRO A 78 -0.13 3.82 -1.76
C PRO A 78 0.97 4.44 -0.90
N ARG A 79 0.86 5.74 -0.61
CA ARG A 79 1.82 6.46 0.24
C ARG A 79 1.84 5.94 1.68
N GLU A 80 0.69 5.56 2.25
CA GLU A 80 0.60 5.13 3.65
C GLU A 80 1.07 3.69 3.79
N ILE A 81 0.76 2.85 2.79
CA ILE A 81 1.31 1.50 2.65
C ILE A 81 2.83 1.56 2.55
N MET A 82 3.37 2.34 1.59
CA MET A 82 4.83 2.45 1.41
C MET A 82 5.52 3.11 2.59
N LYS A 83 4.92 4.11 3.24
CA LYS A 83 5.48 4.74 4.43
C LYS A 83 5.72 3.70 5.53
N THR A 84 4.77 2.79 5.74
CA THR A 84 4.93 1.69 6.69
C THR A 84 6.13 0.81 6.34
N ALA A 85 6.21 0.37 5.08
CA ALA A 85 7.29 -0.51 4.63
C ALA A 85 8.67 0.17 4.73
N ILE A 86 8.76 1.43 4.32
CA ILE A 86 10.00 2.24 4.37
C ILE A 86 10.45 2.46 5.81
N LEU A 87 9.57 2.94 6.68
CA LEU A 87 9.91 3.23 8.08
C LEU A 87 10.28 1.95 8.86
N SER A 88 9.82 0.80 8.38
CA SER A 88 10.14 -0.52 8.95
C SER A 88 11.47 -1.08 8.49
N ASN A 89 12.17 -0.42 7.55
CA ASN A 89 13.31 -0.99 6.83
C ASN A 89 12.98 -2.38 6.24
N ALA A 90 11.78 -2.52 5.70
CA ALA A 90 11.31 -3.79 5.15
C ALA A 90 12.12 -4.18 3.92
N ASN A 91 12.45 -5.47 3.79
CA ASN A 91 13.00 -6.05 2.56
C ASN A 91 11.90 -6.42 1.56
N GLY A 92 10.64 -6.34 1.97
CA GLY A 92 9.44 -6.53 1.17
C GLY A 92 8.24 -6.63 2.10
N PHE A 93 7.03 -6.73 1.53
CA PHE A 93 5.81 -6.68 2.33
C PHE A 93 4.69 -7.53 1.73
N ILE A 94 3.67 -7.79 2.56
CA ILE A 94 2.41 -8.43 2.20
C ILE A 94 1.28 -7.47 2.57
N ILE A 95 0.26 -7.37 1.73
CA ILE A 95 -0.98 -6.67 2.04
C ILE A 95 -2.01 -7.70 2.49
N LEU A 96 -2.71 -7.42 3.58
CA LEU A 96 -3.89 -8.14 4.04
C LEU A 96 -5.09 -7.22 4.02
N HIS A 97 -6.21 -7.68 3.49
CA HIS A 97 -7.48 -6.95 3.47
C HIS A 97 -8.60 -7.87 3.97
N ASN A 98 -9.39 -7.47 4.96
CA ASN A 98 -10.60 -8.22 5.33
C ASN A 98 -11.83 -7.68 4.58
N HIS A 99 -12.71 -8.60 4.18
CA HIS A 99 -14.04 -8.28 3.69
C HIS A 99 -15.09 -8.73 4.73
N PRO A 100 -15.68 -7.80 5.52
CA PRO A 100 -16.72 -8.13 6.49
C PRO A 100 -17.97 -8.78 5.88
N GLY A 101 -18.22 -8.51 4.59
CA GLY A 101 -19.32 -9.12 3.83
C GLY A 101 -19.17 -10.62 3.52
N GLY A 102 -18.03 -11.22 3.86
CA GLY A 102 -17.84 -12.68 3.80
C GLY A 102 -17.46 -13.27 2.44
N SER A 103 -17.08 -12.43 1.47
CA SER A 103 -16.54 -12.87 0.17
C SER A 103 -15.04 -12.61 0.09
N SER A 104 -14.25 -13.60 -0.28
CA SER A 104 -12.80 -13.42 -0.50
C SER A 104 -12.46 -12.82 -1.88
N GLN A 105 -13.45 -12.68 -2.76
CA GLN A 105 -13.23 -12.23 -4.13
C GLN A 105 -12.70 -10.77 -4.15
N PRO A 106 -11.60 -10.48 -4.86
CA PRO A 106 -11.08 -9.12 -4.97
C PRO A 106 -12.06 -8.17 -5.65
N SER A 107 -12.19 -6.98 -5.07
CA SER A 107 -12.84 -5.82 -5.67
C SER A 107 -11.98 -5.18 -6.77
N LEU A 108 -12.53 -4.21 -7.51
CA LEU A 108 -11.75 -3.42 -8.47
C LEU A 108 -10.68 -2.59 -7.76
N GLU A 109 -11.00 -2.09 -6.57
CA GLU A 109 -10.10 -1.35 -5.71
C GLU A 109 -8.93 -2.21 -5.25
N ASP A 110 -9.17 -3.48 -4.86
CA ASP A 110 -8.10 -4.42 -4.50
C ASP A 110 -7.14 -4.66 -5.65
N ILE A 111 -7.69 -4.90 -6.84
CA ILE A 111 -6.89 -5.12 -8.05
C ILE A 111 -6.04 -3.88 -8.35
N HIS A 112 -6.63 -2.69 -8.26
CA HIS A 112 -5.93 -1.45 -8.51
C HIS A 112 -4.80 -1.19 -7.50
N VAL A 113 -5.07 -1.37 -6.20
CA VAL A 113 -4.07 -1.26 -5.14
C VAL A 113 -2.95 -2.28 -5.38
N THR A 114 -3.27 -3.53 -5.68
CA THR A 114 -2.28 -4.58 -5.95
C THR A 114 -1.34 -4.17 -7.10
N ASP A 115 -1.88 -3.68 -8.21
CA ASP A 115 -1.10 -3.26 -9.38
C ASP A 115 -0.19 -2.07 -9.08
N VAL A 116 -0.73 -1.03 -8.43
CA VAL A 116 0.05 0.16 -8.06
C VAL A 116 1.14 -0.20 -7.05
N MET A 117 0.83 -1.03 -6.06
CA MET A 117 1.76 -1.42 -5.01
C MET A 117 2.85 -2.38 -5.50
N SER A 118 2.53 -3.27 -6.45
CA SER A 118 3.55 -4.11 -7.13
C SER A 118 4.60 -3.23 -7.82
N LYS A 119 4.15 -2.23 -8.60
CA LYS A 119 5.04 -1.28 -9.31
C LYS A 119 5.81 -0.39 -8.33
N ALA A 120 5.14 0.16 -7.33
CA ALA A 120 5.78 1.03 -6.33
C ALA A 120 6.82 0.27 -5.50
N GLY A 121 6.50 -0.97 -5.12
CA GLY A 121 7.39 -1.85 -4.38
C GLY A 121 8.64 -2.19 -5.18
N GLU A 122 8.52 -2.54 -6.47
CA GLU A 122 9.69 -2.77 -7.32
C GLU A 122 10.53 -1.50 -7.46
N LEU A 123 9.91 -0.36 -7.77
CA LEU A 123 10.61 0.92 -7.97
C LEU A 123 11.44 1.32 -6.73
N LEU A 124 10.93 1.04 -5.53
CA LEU A 124 11.59 1.37 -4.27
C LEU A 124 12.52 0.27 -3.75
N GLY A 125 12.60 -0.88 -4.42
CA GLY A 125 13.39 -2.03 -3.96
C GLY A 125 12.80 -2.73 -2.72
N ILE A 126 11.49 -2.59 -2.50
CA ILE A 126 10.73 -3.19 -1.39
C ILE A 126 9.54 -3.93 -2.02
N PRO A 127 9.70 -5.13 -2.59
CA PRO A 127 8.65 -5.79 -3.38
C PRO A 127 7.42 -6.17 -2.55
N LEU A 128 6.25 -6.12 -3.20
CA LEU A 128 5.01 -6.74 -2.72
C LEU A 128 5.06 -8.24 -3.04
N TYR A 129 5.07 -9.09 -2.01
CA TYR A 129 5.12 -10.54 -2.19
C TYR A 129 3.74 -11.17 -2.40
N ASP A 130 2.73 -10.64 -1.74
CA ASP A 130 1.35 -11.10 -1.91
C ASP A 130 0.36 -10.03 -1.46
N HIS A 131 -0.84 -10.09 -2.02
CA HIS A 131 -2.03 -9.42 -1.49
C HIS A 131 -3.06 -10.50 -1.18
N ILE A 132 -3.54 -10.51 0.06
CA ILE A 132 -4.40 -11.55 0.58
C ILE A 132 -5.68 -10.92 1.09
N ILE A 133 -6.81 -11.47 0.64
CA ILE A 133 -8.15 -11.03 1.03
C ILE A 133 -8.79 -12.11 1.89
N ALA A 134 -9.19 -11.75 3.11
CA ALA A 134 -9.79 -12.66 4.08
C ALA A 134 -11.29 -12.37 4.21
N ALA A 135 -12.13 -13.38 3.91
CA ALA A 135 -13.57 -13.30 4.13
C ALA A 135 -13.88 -13.40 5.63
N ALA A 136 -14.77 -12.55 6.15
CA ALA A 136 -15.29 -12.71 7.50
C ALA A 136 -16.28 -13.89 7.58
N GLY A 137 -16.28 -14.58 8.73
CA GLY A 137 -17.23 -15.68 9.00
C GLY A 137 -16.95 -17.01 8.28
N SER A 138 -15.84 -17.12 7.56
CA SER A 138 -15.38 -18.38 6.95
C SER A 138 -13.85 -18.44 6.90
N ASP A 139 -13.31 -19.63 6.63
CA ASP A 139 -11.86 -19.82 6.39
C ASP A 139 -11.43 -19.41 4.98
N GLU A 140 -12.33 -18.82 4.19
CA GLU A 140 -12.07 -18.46 2.80
C GLU A 140 -11.07 -17.30 2.70
N ILE A 141 -10.06 -17.49 1.84
CA ILE A 141 -9.00 -16.53 1.57
C ILE A 141 -8.72 -16.51 0.06
N TYR A 142 -8.46 -15.32 -0.48
CA TYR A 142 -7.91 -15.14 -1.81
C TYR A 142 -6.48 -14.60 -1.71
N SER A 143 -5.51 -15.38 -2.17
CA SER A 143 -4.12 -14.92 -2.36
C SER A 143 -3.87 -14.63 -3.84
N PHE A 144 -3.43 -13.41 -4.16
CA PHE A 144 -3.06 -13.07 -5.53
C PHE A 144 -1.86 -13.91 -6.01
N CYS A 145 -0.92 -14.22 -5.12
CA CYS A 145 0.25 -15.05 -5.42
C CYS A 145 -0.16 -16.50 -5.74
N GLU A 146 -0.93 -17.15 -4.87
CA GLU A 146 -1.34 -18.55 -5.07
C GLU A 146 -2.23 -18.73 -6.31
N LYS A 147 -3.04 -17.72 -6.65
CA LYS A 147 -3.88 -17.74 -7.84
C LYS A 147 -3.11 -17.40 -9.13
N GLY A 148 -1.83 -17.05 -9.04
CA GLY A 148 -1.02 -16.61 -10.18
C GLY A 148 -1.49 -15.29 -10.78
N SER A 149 -2.20 -14.47 -10.00
CA SER A 149 -2.78 -13.18 -10.38
C SER A 149 -1.92 -11.99 -9.99
N MET A 150 -0.73 -12.21 -9.41
CA MET A 150 0.18 -11.13 -9.05
C MET A 150 0.60 -10.31 -10.29
N PRO A 151 0.42 -8.98 -10.28
CA PRO A 151 0.82 -8.14 -11.39
C PRO A 151 2.32 -8.24 -11.64
N GLN A 152 2.70 -8.61 -12.86
CA GLN A 152 4.09 -8.50 -13.31
C GLN A 152 4.38 -7.05 -13.63
N SER A 153 5.28 -6.45 -12.87
CA SER A 153 5.73 -5.10 -13.17
C SER A 153 6.58 -5.10 -14.44
N GLN A 154 6.36 -4.08 -15.27
CA GLN A 154 7.02 -3.86 -16.56
C GLN A 154 7.86 -2.59 -16.51
N LEU A 155 8.39 -2.23 -15.34
CA LEU A 155 9.23 -1.04 -15.19
C LEU A 155 10.40 -1.13 -16.17
N LYS A 156 10.49 -0.13 -17.04
CA LYS A 156 11.60 0.03 -17.98
C LYS A 156 12.58 1.02 -17.39
N TYR A 157 13.80 0.55 -17.15
CA TYR A 157 14.89 1.39 -16.71
C TYR A 157 15.62 1.95 -17.93
N ALA A 158 16.08 3.19 -17.81
CA ALA A 158 16.93 3.80 -18.82
C ALA A 158 18.35 3.24 -18.68
N ASP A 159 18.85 2.57 -19.72
CA ASP A 159 20.24 2.10 -19.76
C ASP A 159 21.18 3.16 -20.35
N ARG A 160 20.63 4.20 -20.98
CA ARG A 160 21.36 5.33 -21.54
C ARG A 160 20.72 6.64 -21.11
N VAL A 161 21.52 7.68 -21.00
CA VAL A 161 21.04 9.05 -20.71
C VAL A 161 19.99 9.52 -21.73
N ALA A 162 20.11 9.08 -22.99
CA ALA A 162 19.16 9.41 -24.05
C ALA A 162 17.76 8.78 -23.84
N ASP A 163 17.68 7.72 -23.03
CA ASP A 163 16.42 7.02 -22.73
C ASP A 163 15.68 7.69 -21.55
N ILE A 164 16.36 8.57 -20.81
CA ILE A 164 15.75 9.37 -19.75
C ILE A 164 14.88 10.44 -20.41
N ASN A 165 13.57 10.38 -20.17
CA ASN A 165 12.67 11.43 -20.63
C ASN A 165 12.85 12.70 -19.78
N LEU A 166 13.78 13.56 -20.22
CA LEU A 166 14.13 14.83 -19.57
C LEU A 166 13.11 15.96 -19.84
N ARG A 167 12.05 15.68 -20.62
CA ARG A 167 10.97 16.63 -20.89
C ARG A 167 9.72 16.19 -20.14
N SER A 168 9.63 16.54 -18.86
CA SER A 168 8.31 16.78 -18.27
C SER A 168 7.63 17.83 -19.13
N ASP A 169 6.40 17.57 -19.56
CA ASP A 169 5.56 18.44 -20.37
C ASP A 169 5.88 19.93 -20.14
N ARG A 170 6.60 20.56 -21.08
CA ARG A 170 6.37 21.97 -21.33
C ARG A 170 4.96 22.01 -21.90
N ILE A 171 3.96 22.12 -21.04
CA ILE A 171 2.70 22.70 -21.45
C ILE A 171 3.10 24.09 -21.95
N GLU A 172 3.14 24.26 -23.27
CA GLU A 172 3.30 25.56 -23.88
C GLU A 172 2.28 26.50 -23.22
N PRO A 173 2.67 27.68 -22.71
CA PRO A 173 1.77 28.59 -21.98
C PRO A 173 0.46 28.93 -22.72
N ASN A 174 0.43 28.68 -24.03
CA ASN A 174 -0.71 28.89 -24.91
C ASN A 174 -1.80 27.80 -24.88
N GLU A 175 -1.58 26.61 -24.30
CA GLU A 175 -2.64 25.61 -24.16
C GLU A 175 -3.55 25.85 -22.94
N ILE A 176 -3.00 26.40 -21.85
CA ILE A 176 -3.78 26.75 -20.63
C ILE A 176 -4.82 27.84 -20.93
N LYS A 177 -4.49 28.82 -21.80
CA LYS A 177 -5.44 29.86 -22.23
C LYS A 177 -6.57 29.33 -23.12
N LYS A 178 -6.38 28.18 -23.78
CA LYS A 178 -7.40 27.57 -24.66
C LYS A 178 -8.40 26.74 -23.86
N GLN A 179 -7.95 26.02 -22.83
CA GLN A 179 -8.84 25.24 -21.95
C GLN A 179 -9.67 26.11 -20.98
N LEU A 180 -9.11 27.22 -20.47
CA LEU A 180 -9.85 28.15 -19.59
C LEU A 180 -10.89 29.01 -20.34
N LYS A 181 -10.77 29.17 -21.66
CA LYS A 181 -11.77 29.85 -22.49
C LYS A 181 -12.97 28.99 -22.88
N LEU A 182 -12.89 27.66 -22.75
CA LEU A 182 -14.03 26.77 -23.01
C LEU A 182 -14.98 26.61 -21.81
N HIS A 183 -14.54 26.93 -20.59
CA HIS A 183 -15.34 26.76 -19.37
C HIS A 183 -15.97 28.05 -18.83
N GLN A 184 -15.82 29.17 -19.52
CA GLN A 184 -16.66 30.34 -19.29
C GLN A 184 -17.78 30.38 -20.33
N ILE A 185 -19.02 30.34 -19.84
CA ILE A 185 -20.32 30.44 -20.54
C ILE A 185 -20.98 29.09 -20.83
N LYS A 186 -21.79 28.60 -19.88
CA LYS A 186 -23.27 28.67 -19.95
C LYS A 186 -23.86 28.32 -18.57
N ILE A 187 -24.33 29.36 -17.88
CA ILE A 187 -25.61 29.31 -17.15
C ILE A 187 -26.70 29.28 -18.23
#